data_AF-A0A2V7C9T9-F1
#
_entry.id   AF-A0A2V7C9T9-F1
#
_cell.length_a   1.000
_cell.length_b   1.000
_cell.length_c   1.000
_cell.angle_alpha   90.00
_cell.angle_beta   90.00
_cell.angle_gamma   90.00
#
_symmetry.space_group_name_H-M   'P 1'
#
loop_
_entity.id
_entity.type
_entity.pdbx_description
1 polymer ?
#
loop_
_entity_poly.entity_id
_entity_poly.type
_entity_poly.pdbx_seq_one_letter_code
_entity_poly.pdbx_strand_id
1 'polypeptide(L)'
;YVPPSAINWNDADDNNAFHAKLMVMDVDGTLSTEVAVKEKHPEWYFKDMVTHGIGYPNDNAGKPVPSIVGVTQLMIPKGAKNLPVAKEFIKYFAQPKVVGEFVELGLGRWLPVMPSLAKSPFWQDPKDPHLRGYVQQGLLGPTVPDYYVFNLAMAEVRSQHVWSMAMIDVAKEGVKAEVAIDKAFKRIEEIFSKYKKA
;
A
#
# COMPACT_ATOMS: atom_id res chain seq x y z
N TYR A 1 -8.00 17.64 5.49
CA TYR A 1 -8.22 17.55 6.95
C TYR A 1 -7.83 16.14 7.36
N VAL A 2 -7.08 15.99 8.45
CA VAL A 2 -6.70 14.69 9.01
C VAL A 2 -7.10 14.71 10.49
N PRO A 3 -7.75 13.65 11.03
CA PRO A 3 -8.11 13.61 12.44
C PRO A 3 -6.89 13.82 13.35
N PRO A 4 -6.93 14.70 14.37
CA PRO A 4 -5.77 14.98 15.22
C PRO A 4 -5.22 13.74 15.94
N SER A 5 -6.07 12.74 16.21
CA SER A 5 -5.66 11.47 16.81
C SER A 5 -4.79 10.60 15.90
N ALA A 6 -4.76 10.87 14.59
CA ALA A 6 -4.08 10.04 13.59
C ALA A 6 -2.57 9.92 13.84
N ILE A 7 -1.98 10.85 14.58
CA ILE A 7 -0.58 10.78 14.98
C ILE A 7 -0.25 9.61 15.91
N ASN A 8 -1.27 9.03 16.56
CA ASN A 8 -1.14 7.88 17.46
C ASN A 8 -1.72 6.60 16.86
N TRP A 9 -2.12 6.61 15.59
CA TRP A 9 -2.72 5.46 14.92
C TRP A 9 -1.67 4.46 14.48
N ASN A 10 -2.04 3.19 14.51
CA ASN A 10 -1.39 2.11 13.78
C ASN A 10 -2.19 1.76 12.50
N ASP A 11 -1.68 0.78 11.76
CA ASP A 11 -2.21 0.32 10.45
C ASP A 11 -3.64 -0.24 10.47
N ALA A 12 -4.25 -0.49 11.63
CA ALA A 12 -5.65 -0.90 11.73
C ALA A 12 -6.56 0.23 12.22
N ASP A 13 -5.99 1.30 12.78
CA ASP A 13 -6.76 2.38 13.40
C ASP A 13 -7.39 3.30 12.35
N ASP A 14 -6.80 3.40 11.17
CA ASP A 14 -7.41 4.06 10.00
C ASP A 14 -8.68 3.33 9.56
N ASN A 15 -8.65 2.00 9.39
CA ASN A 15 -9.85 1.22 9.07
C ASN A 15 -10.95 1.46 10.13
N ASN A 16 -10.58 1.36 11.41
CA ASN A 16 -11.49 1.59 12.53
C ASN A 16 -12.07 3.01 12.52
N ALA A 17 -11.24 4.02 12.24
CA ALA A 17 -11.68 5.41 12.16
C ALA A 17 -12.62 5.65 10.98
N PHE A 18 -12.39 4.98 9.84
CA PHE A 18 -13.28 5.02 8.69
C PHE A 18 -14.65 4.42 9.05
N HIS A 19 -14.68 3.21 9.63
CA HIS A 19 -15.92 2.55 10.06
C HIS A 19 -16.66 3.32 11.16
N ALA A 20 -15.92 4.00 12.04
CA ALA A 20 -16.45 4.89 13.06
C ALA A 20 -16.89 6.27 12.51
N LYS A 21 -16.79 6.50 11.19
CA LYS A 21 -17.20 7.72 10.49
C LYS A 21 -16.46 8.98 10.97
N LEU A 22 -15.21 8.81 11.42
CA LEU A 22 -14.34 9.92 11.84
C LEU A 22 -13.62 10.58 10.66
N MET A 23 -13.65 9.94 9.48
CA MET A 23 -13.15 10.46 8.22
C MET A 23 -14.01 9.98 7.06
N VAL A 24 -13.92 10.69 5.94
CA VAL A 24 -14.70 10.42 4.72
C VAL A 24 -13.91 9.65 3.66
N MET A 25 -12.59 9.51 3.86
CA MET A 25 -11.66 8.89 2.94
C MET A 25 -10.38 8.52 3.69
N ASP A 26 -9.88 7.32 3.46
CA ASP A 26 -8.54 6.85 3.75
C ASP A 26 -7.77 6.56 2.45
N VAL A 27 -6.44 6.48 2.57
CA VAL A 27 -5.56 6.04 1.49
C VAL A 27 -4.88 4.77 1.97
N ASP A 28 -5.47 3.64 1.64
CA ASP A 28 -4.98 2.30 2.00
C ASP A 28 -4.25 1.66 0.79
N GLY A 29 -3.22 0.85 1.06
CA GLY A 29 -2.53 0.02 0.06
C GLY A 29 -3.26 -1.29 -0.26
N THR A 30 -4.28 -1.63 0.53
CA THR A 30 -5.10 -2.84 0.39
C THR A 30 -6.59 -2.54 0.44
N LEU A 31 -7.45 -3.53 0.18
CA LEU A 31 -8.90 -3.40 0.45
C LEU A 31 -9.24 -3.72 1.91
N SER A 32 -8.33 -3.45 2.85
CA SER A 32 -8.48 -3.94 4.22
C SER A 32 -9.64 -3.28 4.95
N THR A 33 -9.85 -1.98 4.72
CA THR A 33 -11.00 -1.22 5.21
C THR A 33 -12.31 -1.86 4.76
N GLU A 34 -12.42 -2.21 3.48
CA GLU A 34 -13.66 -2.74 2.91
C GLU A 34 -13.90 -4.19 3.33
N VAL A 35 -12.91 -5.08 3.14
CA VAL A 35 -13.10 -6.51 3.39
C VAL A 35 -13.31 -6.82 4.88
N ALA A 36 -12.83 -5.98 5.80
CA ALA A 36 -12.99 -6.17 7.24
C ALA A 36 -14.46 -6.19 7.69
N VAL A 37 -15.34 -5.52 6.94
CA VAL A 37 -16.78 -5.42 7.27
C VAL A 37 -17.69 -6.18 6.31
N LYS A 38 -17.18 -6.67 5.17
CA LYS A 38 -17.98 -7.30 4.09
C LYS A 38 -18.95 -8.39 4.59
N GLU A 39 -18.51 -9.25 5.52
CA GLU A 39 -19.35 -10.33 6.06
C GLU A 39 -20.38 -9.82 7.09
N LYS A 40 -19.99 -8.92 7.98
CA LYS A 40 -20.82 -8.47 9.11
C LYS A 40 -21.76 -7.31 8.76
N HIS A 41 -21.34 -6.47 7.82
CA HIS A 41 -22.04 -5.27 7.34
C HIS A 41 -21.99 -5.21 5.81
N PRO A 42 -22.60 -6.17 5.11
CA PRO A 42 -22.60 -6.20 3.64
C PRO A 42 -23.23 -4.94 3.03
N GLU A 43 -24.17 -4.29 3.72
CA GLU A 43 -24.74 -3.01 3.30
C GLU A 43 -23.70 -1.89 3.26
N TRP A 44 -22.76 -1.86 4.20
CA TRP A 44 -21.68 -0.86 4.17
C TRP A 44 -20.78 -1.10 2.97
N TYR A 45 -20.37 -2.35 2.79
CA TYR A 45 -19.52 -2.76 1.67
C TYR A 45 -20.17 -2.44 0.31
N PHE A 46 -21.38 -2.93 0.06
CA PHE A 46 -21.98 -2.83 -1.27
C PHE A 46 -22.64 -1.48 -1.57
N LYS A 47 -22.88 -0.61 -0.57
CA LYS A 47 -23.67 0.63 -0.77
C LYS A 47 -23.05 1.88 -0.15
N ASP A 48 -22.50 1.80 1.05
CA ASP A 48 -22.07 3.00 1.78
C ASP A 48 -20.58 3.33 1.58
N MET A 49 -19.80 2.39 1.04
CA MET A 49 -18.36 2.54 0.76
C MET A 49 -18.05 2.34 -0.72
N VAL A 50 -16.95 2.92 -1.19
CA VAL A 50 -16.49 2.77 -2.57
C VAL A 50 -14.98 2.91 -2.68
N THR A 51 -14.34 2.00 -3.39
CA THR A 51 -12.92 2.14 -3.78
C THR A 51 -12.91 2.62 -5.22
N HIS A 52 -12.95 3.94 -5.40
CA HIS A 52 -13.31 4.52 -6.68
C HIS A 52 -12.25 4.24 -7.78
N GLY A 53 -10.97 4.07 -7.42
CA GLY A 53 -9.92 3.80 -8.41
C GLY A 53 -9.62 4.94 -9.38
N ILE A 54 -10.10 6.16 -9.09
CA ILE A 54 -9.77 7.38 -9.86
C ILE A 54 -8.30 7.79 -9.73
N GLY A 55 -7.53 7.11 -8.89
CA GLY A 55 -6.15 7.46 -8.63
C GLY A 55 -6.02 8.69 -7.74
N TYR A 56 -4.77 9.09 -7.56
CA TYR A 56 -4.43 10.36 -6.93
C TYR A 56 -4.77 11.54 -7.86
N PRO A 57 -4.93 12.76 -7.31
CA PRO A 57 -4.95 13.97 -8.11
C PRO A 57 -3.74 14.04 -9.05
N ASN A 58 -3.91 14.73 -10.18
CA ASN A 58 -2.81 14.97 -11.10
C ASN A 58 -1.69 15.81 -10.44
N ASP A 59 -0.47 15.63 -10.91
CA ASP A 59 0.69 16.41 -10.50
C ASP A 59 0.62 17.87 -11.02
N ASN A 60 1.61 18.68 -10.66
CA ASN A 60 1.69 20.08 -11.08
C ASN A 60 1.83 20.27 -12.61
N ALA A 61 2.16 19.21 -13.36
CA ALA A 61 2.21 19.19 -14.81
C ALA A 61 0.92 18.62 -15.43
N GLY A 62 -0.11 18.32 -14.63
CA GLY A 62 -1.38 17.77 -15.07
C GLY A 62 -1.35 16.27 -15.39
N LYS A 63 -0.29 15.55 -15.02
CA LYS A 63 -0.15 14.11 -15.27
C LYS A 63 -0.68 13.29 -14.09
N PRO A 64 -1.23 12.08 -14.32
CA PRO A 64 -1.63 11.20 -13.23
C PRO A 64 -0.44 10.85 -12.32
N VAL A 65 -0.61 11.01 -11.02
CA VAL A 65 0.38 10.55 -10.04
C VAL A 65 0.31 9.02 -9.96
N PRO A 66 1.43 8.30 -10.16
CA PRO A 66 1.44 6.85 -10.12
C PRO A 66 1.14 6.35 -8.70
N SER A 67 0.47 5.21 -8.60
CA SER A 67 0.25 4.57 -7.30
C SER A 67 1.55 3.92 -6.81
N ILE A 68 1.84 4.09 -5.52
CA ILE A 68 2.96 3.40 -4.88
C ILE A 68 2.49 1.98 -4.57
N VAL A 69 3.26 0.98 -5.01
CA VAL A 69 2.94 -0.43 -4.79
C VAL A 69 4.02 -1.13 -3.99
N GLY A 70 3.60 -1.77 -2.90
CA GLY A 70 4.42 -2.73 -2.17
C GLY A 70 4.32 -4.12 -2.81
N VAL A 71 5.42 -4.88 -2.77
CA VAL A 71 5.43 -6.27 -3.26
C VAL A 71 5.87 -7.20 -2.14
N THR A 72 5.00 -8.14 -1.78
CA THR A 72 5.34 -9.22 -0.85
C THR A 72 6.16 -10.29 -1.58
N GLN A 73 7.30 -10.65 -1.01
CA GLN A 73 8.24 -11.60 -1.61
C GLN A 73 8.24 -12.92 -0.84
N LEU A 74 8.30 -14.04 -1.56
CA LEU A 74 8.62 -15.34 -0.98
C LEU A 74 10.13 -15.50 -0.94
N MET A 75 10.67 -15.87 0.23
CA MET A 75 12.10 -16.10 0.40
C MET A 75 12.36 -17.46 1.03
N ILE A 76 13.43 -18.14 0.56
CA ILE A 76 13.96 -19.33 1.20
C ILE A 76 15.19 -18.91 2.03
N PRO A 77 15.13 -19.00 3.37
CA PRO A 77 16.27 -18.63 4.20
C PRO A 77 17.52 -19.46 3.89
N LYS A 78 18.70 -18.83 4.00
CA LYS A 78 19.97 -19.55 3.92
C LYS A 78 20.02 -20.59 5.06
N GLY A 79 20.36 -21.84 4.72
CA GLY A 79 20.39 -22.95 5.68
C GLY A 79 19.06 -23.70 5.85
N ALA A 80 18.04 -23.39 5.04
CA ALA A 80 16.80 -24.19 5.00
C ALA A 80 17.12 -25.67 4.72
N LYS A 81 16.65 -26.56 5.60
CA LYS A 81 16.96 -28.00 5.56
C LYS A 81 16.35 -28.72 4.35
N ASN A 82 15.20 -28.22 3.86
CA ASN A 82 14.43 -28.85 2.79
C ASN A 82 14.34 -27.96 1.53
N LEU A 83 15.50 -27.56 1.01
CA LEU A 83 15.59 -26.66 -0.15
C LEU A 83 14.84 -27.16 -1.41
N PRO A 84 14.87 -28.47 -1.77
CA PRO A 84 14.15 -28.95 -2.96
C PRO A 84 12.63 -28.72 -2.85
N VAL A 85 12.02 -29.12 -1.74
CA VAL A 85 10.58 -28.99 -1.49
C VAL A 85 10.16 -27.51 -1.42
N ALA A 86 10.96 -26.66 -0.77
CA ALA A 86 10.69 -25.23 -0.72
C ALA A 86 10.65 -24.59 -2.13
N LYS A 87 11.55 -25.01 -3.02
CA LYS A 87 11.55 -24.56 -4.42
C LYS A 87 10.33 -25.09 -5.19
N GLU A 88 9.94 -26.35 -4.96
CA GLU A 88 8.73 -26.92 -5.56
C GLU A 88 7.47 -26.18 -5.10
N PHE A 89 7.37 -25.85 -3.82
CA PHE A 89 6.26 -25.06 -3.29
C PHE A 89 6.19 -23.68 -3.93
N ILE A 90 7.30 -22.94 -4.00
CA ILE A 90 7.31 -21.61 -4.65
C ILE A 90 6.90 -21.72 -6.12
N LYS A 91 7.38 -22.74 -6.85
CA LYS A 91 6.96 -22.99 -8.24
C LYS A 91 5.47 -23.29 -8.36
N TYR A 92 4.92 -24.10 -7.46
CA TYR A 92 3.49 -24.41 -7.40
C TYR A 92 2.67 -23.16 -7.10
N PHE A 93 3.03 -22.44 -6.03
CA PHE A 93 2.31 -21.26 -5.58
C PHE A 93 2.32 -20.14 -6.63
N ALA A 94 3.45 -19.93 -7.31
CA ALA A 94 3.58 -18.91 -8.36
C ALA A 94 2.81 -19.22 -9.66
N GLN A 95 2.17 -20.39 -9.79
CA GLN A 95 1.33 -20.68 -10.95
C GLN A 95 0.14 -19.70 -10.99
N PRO A 96 -0.19 -19.12 -12.16
CA PRO A 96 -1.27 -18.12 -12.26
C PRO A 96 -2.59 -18.58 -11.64
N LYS A 97 -2.97 -19.85 -11.85
CA LYS A 97 -4.17 -20.43 -11.27
C LYS A 97 -4.13 -20.44 -9.74
N VAL A 98 -3.02 -20.90 -9.15
CA VAL A 98 -2.87 -21.07 -7.70
C VAL A 98 -2.83 -19.71 -7.00
N VAL A 99 -1.97 -18.79 -7.46
CA VAL A 99 -1.89 -17.45 -6.85
C VAL A 99 -3.17 -16.64 -7.10
N GLY A 100 -3.79 -16.79 -8.27
CA GLY A 100 -5.08 -16.16 -8.59
C GLY A 100 -6.17 -16.62 -7.63
N GLU A 101 -6.38 -17.93 -7.51
CA GLU A 101 -7.36 -18.50 -6.57
C GLU A 101 -7.06 -18.09 -5.11
N PHE A 102 -5.79 -18.11 -4.69
CA PHE A 102 -5.41 -17.68 -3.34
C PHE A 102 -5.82 -16.23 -3.05
N VAL A 103 -5.56 -15.32 -3.99
CA VAL A 103 -5.90 -13.89 -3.81
C VAL A 103 -7.41 -13.66 -3.84
N GLU A 104 -8.13 -14.31 -4.75
CA GLU A 104 -9.60 -14.19 -4.85
C GLU A 104 -10.31 -14.78 -3.63
N LEU A 105 -9.84 -15.92 -3.11
CA LEU A 105 -10.33 -16.50 -1.85
C LEU A 105 -10.02 -15.59 -0.64
N GLY A 106 -8.96 -14.79 -0.72
CA GLY A 106 -8.67 -13.69 0.21
C GLY A 106 -9.52 -12.43 -0.01
N LEU A 107 -10.65 -12.56 -0.72
CA LEU A 107 -11.58 -11.48 -1.07
C LEU A 107 -10.94 -10.33 -1.86
N GLY A 108 -9.80 -10.57 -2.50
CA GLY A 108 -9.07 -9.52 -3.22
C GLY A 108 -8.46 -8.47 -2.28
N ARG A 109 -8.26 -8.78 -0.99
CA ARG A 109 -7.61 -7.86 -0.04
C ARG A 109 -6.28 -7.32 -0.60
N TRP A 110 -5.51 -8.19 -1.26
CA TRP A 110 -4.30 -7.83 -1.98
C TRP A 110 -4.50 -7.94 -3.48
N LEU A 111 -3.70 -7.21 -4.25
CA LEU A 111 -3.68 -7.33 -5.70
C LEU A 111 -2.95 -8.60 -6.16
N PRO A 112 -3.34 -9.17 -7.31
CA PRO A 112 -2.54 -10.19 -7.95
C PRO A 112 -1.26 -9.57 -8.53
N VAL A 113 -0.20 -10.36 -8.62
CA VAL A 113 1.09 -9.90 -9.18
C VAL A 113 1.18 -10.04 -10.71
N MET A 114 0.12 -10.53 -11.35
CA MET A 114 0.07 -10.76 -12.80
C MET A 114 -1.12 -9.99 -13.39
N PRO A 115 -0.89 -9.01 -14.29
CA PRO A 115 -1.97 -8.22 -14.90
C PRO A 115 -3.03 -9.05 -15.63
N SER A 116 -2.69 -10.23 -16.13
CA SER A 116 -3.66 -11.13 -16.77
C SER A 116 -4.74 -11.65 -15.80
N LEU A 117 -4.43 -11.78 -14.51
CA LEU A 117 -5.37 -12.26 -13.48
C LEU A 117 -6.46 -11.23 -13.18
N ALA A 118 -6.19 -9.94 -13.39
CA ALA A 118 -7.18 -8.87 -13.24
C ALA A 118 -8.38 -9.00 -14.19
N LYS A 119 -8.29 -9.84 -15.22
CA LYS A 119 -9.37 -10.07 -16.18
C LYS A 119 -10.40 -11.11 -15.71
N SER A 120 -10.20 -11.73 -14.55
CA SER A 120 -11.12 -12.75 -14.04
C SER A 120 -12.50 -12.15 -13.75
N PRO A 121 -13.58 -12.97 -13.76
CA PRO A 121 -14.91 -12.51 -13.40
C PRO A 121 -14.99 -11.90 -12.00
N PHE A 122 -14.14 -12.34 -11.07
CA PHE A 122 -14.06 -11.78 -9.72
C PHE A 122 -13.66 -10.30 -9.75
N TRP A 123 -12.52 -9.97 -10.38
CA TRP A 123 -12.02 -8.59 -10.45
C TRP A 123 -12.87 -7.67 -11.33
N GLN A 124 -13.61 -8.25 -12.28
CA GLN A 124 -14.46 -7.53 -13.22
C GLN A 124 -15.94 -7.55 -12.84
N ASP A 125 -16.31 -8.03 -11.65
CA ASP A 125 -17.70 -8.08 -11.22
C ASP A 125 -18.29 -6.66 -11.14
N PRO A 126 -19.27 -6.31 -11.99
CA PRO A 126 -19.87 -4.97 -11.98
C PRO A 126 -20.72 -4.71 -10.73
N LYS A 127 -21.01 -5.74 -9.92
CA LYS A 127 -21.77 -5.61 -8.67
C LYS A 127 -20.88 -5.28 -7.47
N ASP A 128 -19.57 -5.46 -7.59
CA ASP A 128 -18.63 -5.11 -6.53
C ASP A 128 -18.10 -3.68 -6.76
N PRO A 129 -18.35 -2.73 -5.82
CA PRO A 129 -18.01 -1.33 -6.02
C PRO A 129 -16.50 -1.04 -5.80
N HIS A 130 -15.69 -2.05 -5.47
CA HIS A 130 -14.31 -1.84 -5.04
C HIS A 130 -13.28 -2.46 -5.99
N LEU A 131 -13.48 -3.72 -6.37
CA LEU A 131 -12.45 -4.54 -7.02
C LEU A 131 -11.90 -3.93 -8.32
N ARG A 132 -12.79 -3.43 -9.19
CA ARG A 132 -12.39 -2.87 -10.49
C ARG A 132 -11.57 -1.60 -10.35
N GLY A 133 -11.96 -0.71 -9.45
CA GLY A 133 -11.22 0.53 -9.17
C GLY A 133 -9.85 0.22 -8.58
N TYR A 134 -9.80 -0.68 -7.60
CA TYR A 134 -8.57 -1.10 -6.94
C TYR A 134 -7.56 -1.72 -7.91
N VAL A 135 -7.99 -2.69 -8.73
CA VAL A 135 -7.09 -3.34 -9.70
C VAL A 135 -6.66 -2.41 -10.83
N GLN A 136 -7.54 -1.48 -11.23
CA GLN A 136 -7.18 -0.46 -12.22
C GLN A 136 -6.09 0.46 -11.67
N GLN A 137 -6.23 0.93 -10.43
CA GLN A 137 -5.30 1.88 -9.83
C GLN A 137 -3.96 1.24 -9.46
N GLY A 138 -3.98 0.07 -8.82
CA GLY A 138 -2.77 -0.54 -8.25
C GLY A 138 -2.07 -1.58 -9.12
N LEU A 139 -2.61 -1.95 -10.29
CA LEU A 139 -2.00 -2.97 -11.15
C LEU A 139 -2.02 -2.63 -12.65
N LEU A 140 -3.16 -2.18 -13.19
CA LEU A 140 -3.30 -1.95 -14.63
C LEU A 140 -2.91 -0.52 -15.05
N GLY A 141 -2.99 0.42 -14.13
CA GLY A 141 -2.60 1.82 -14.29
C GLY A 141 -1.11 2.06 -13.99
N PRO A 142 -0.67 3.33 -14.02
CA PRO A 142 0.71 3.68 -13.72
C PRO A 142 1.01 3.43 -12.23
N THR A 143 2.05 2.64 -11.98
CA THR A 143 2.53 2.33 -10.63
C THR A 143 4.04 2.51 -10.53
N VAL A 144 4.50 2.74 -9.30
CA VAL A 144 5.92 2.76 -8.96
C VAL A 144 6.15 1.93 -7.69
N PRO A 145 7.26 1.17 -7.60
CA PRO A 145 7.66 0.55 -6.34
C PRO A 145 7.90 1.61 -5.27
N ASP A 146 7.66 1.23 -4.02
CA ASP A 146 8.02 2.07 -2.88
C ASP A 146 9.52 2.40 -2.86
N TYR A 147 9.87 3.65 -2.56
CA TYR A 147 11.21 4.18 -2.80
C TYR A 147 12.33 3.48 -2.04
N TYR A 148 12.02 2.82 -0.92
CA TYR A 148 13.02 2.08 -0.14
C TYR A 148 13.67 0.91 -0.89
N VAL A 149 13.05 0.43 -1.97
CA VAL A 149 13.58 -0.72 -2.72
C VAL A 149 14.72 -0.33 -3.67
N PHE A 150 14.87 0.95 -4.01
CA PHE A 150 15.84 1.39 -5.03
C PHE A 150 17.27 1.45 -4.53
N ASN A 151 17.49 1.74 -3.25
CA ASN A 151 18.84 1.77 -2.68
C ASN A 151 18.81 1.64 -1.15
N LEU A 152 19.94 1.20 -0.59
CA LEU A 152 20.09 0.97 0.85
C LEU A 152 19.94 2.25 1.69
N ALA A 153 20.30 3.42 1.16
CA ALA A 153 20.11 4.69 1.86
C ALA A 153 18.62 4.97 2.07
N MET A 154 17.78 4.75 1.05
CA MET A 154 16.32 4.89 1.16
C MET A 154 15.70 3.88 2.11
N ALA A 155 16.27 2.67 2.22
CA ALA A 155 15.86 1.72 3.25
C ALA A 155 16.15 2.24 4.66
N GLU A 156 17.28 2.90 4.88
CA GLU A 156 17.60 3.57 6.16
C GLU A 156 16.73 4.81 6.41
N VAL A 157 16.40 5.59 5.38
CA VAL A 157 15.44 6.71 5.48
C VAL A 157 14.09 6.22 5.97
N ARG A 158 13.60 5.10 5.42
CA ARG A 158 12.34 4.47 5.85
C ARG A 158 12.44 3.96 7.29
N SER A 159 13.52 3.25 7.65
CA SER A 159 13.66 2.65 8.99
C SER A 159 13.79 3.70 10.10
N GLN A 160 14.28 4.89 9.77
CA GLN A 160 14.34 6.03 10.69
C GLN A 160 13.09 6.91 10.67
N HIS A 161 12.08 6.55 9.86
CA HIS A 161 10.82 7.29 9.75
C HIS A 161 11.01 8.79 9.43
N VAL A 162 12.03 9.15 8.64
CA VAL A 162 12.44 10.56 8.47
C VAL A 162 11.29 11.45 8.01
N TRP A 163 10.49 10.97 7.06
CA TRP A 163 9.30 11.69 6.57
C TRP A 163 8.20 11.79 7.63
N SER A 164 7.90 10.71 8.34
CA SER A 164 6.88 10.70 9.40
C SER A 164 7.26 11.64 10.54
N MET A 165 8.54 11.71 10.90
CA MET A 165 9.03 12.64 11.92
C MET A 165 8.85 14.10 11.51
N ALA A 166 9.04 14.45 10.24
CA ALA A 166 8.73 15.79 9.75
C ALA A 166 7.22 16.11 9.82
N MET A 167 6.37 15.13 9.51
CA MET A 167 4.92 15.28 9.68
C MET A 167 4.53 15.47 11.15
N ILE A 168 5.18 14.75 12.08
CA ILE A 168 4.98 14.89 13.53
C ILE A 168 5.42 16.28 14.01
N ASP A 169 6.59 16.77 13.58
CA ASP A 169 7.08 18.10 13.92
C ASP A 169 6.04 19.19 13.57
N VAL A 170 5.38 19.07 12.41
CA VAL A 170 4.31 19.99 12.00
C VAL A 170 3.03 19.77 12.79
N ALA A 171 2.52 18.53 12.83
CA ALA A 171 1.19 18.23 13.33
C ALA A 171 1.07 18.31 14.86
N LYS A 172 2.16 18.04 15.59
CA LYS A 172 2.19 17.98 17.05
C LYS A 172 2.93 19.14 17.68
N GLU A 173 4.12 19.43 17.17
CA GLU A 173 5.03 20.39 17.78
C GLU A 173 4.84 21.81 17.21
N GLY A 174 3.98 21.97 16.20
CA GLY A 174 3.66 23.27 15.59
C GLY A 174 4.82 23.88 14.80
N VAL A 175 5.79 23.06 14.39
CA VAL A 175 6.92 23.51 13.56
C VAL A 175 6.40 23.90 12.17
N LYS A 176 6.95 24.99 11.61
CA LYS A 176 6.63 25.38 10.23
C LYS A 176 7.05 24.27 9.25
N ALA A 177 6.22 23.99 8.25
CA ALA A 177 6.44 22.91 7.30
C ALA A 177 7.80 23.02 6.60
N GLU A 178 8.23 24.23 6.26
CA GLU A 178 9.52 24.52 5.62
C GLU A 178 10.69 24.11 6.51
N VAL A 179 10.60 24.37 7.81
CA VAL A 179 11.66 24.01 8.77
C VAL A 179 11.70 22.49 8.99
N ALA A 180 10.53 21.86 9.09
CA ALA A 180 10.44 20.41 9.27
C ALA A 180 10.98 19.65 8.05
N ILE A 181 10.69 20.12 6.83
CA ILE A 181 11.18 19.49 5.61
C ILE A 181 12.68 19.72 5.41
N ASP A 182 13.22 20.90 5.74
CA ASP A 182 14.67 21.16 5.69
C ASP A 182 15.44 20.23 6.64
N LYS A 183 14.91 20.02 7.86
CA LYS A 183 15.45 19.05 8.82
C LYS A 183 15.43 17.63 8.25
N ALA A 184 14.34 17.21 7.60
CA ALA A 184 14.23 15.91 6.96
C ALA A 184 15.24 15.74 5.83
N PHE A 185 15.37 16.73 4.93
CA PHE A 185 16.33 16.68 3.84
C PHE A 185 17.76 16.60 4.33
N LYS A 186 18.15 17.43 5.31
CA LYS A 186 19.47 17.33 5.94
C LYS A 186 19.73 15.93 6.48
N ARG A 187 18.75 15.32 7.14
CA ARG A 187 18.89 13.94 7.65
C ARG A 187 19.05 12.92 6.52
N ILE A 188 18.32 13.08 5.42
CA ILE A 188 18.44 12.24 4.24
C ILE A 188 19.84 12.39 3.63
N GLU A 189 20.37 13.60 3.49
CA GLU A 189 21.73 13.84 3.00
C GLU A 189 22.80 13.16 3.87
N GLU A 190 22.67 13.27 5.19
CA GLU A 190 23.54 12.56 6.14
C GLU A 190 23.47 11.04 5.94
N ILE A 191 22.26 10.47 5.81
CA ILE A 191 22.09 9.04 5.54
C ILE A 191 22.77 8.67 4.23
N PHE A 192 22.47 9.38 3.15
CA PHE A 192 23.04 9.11 1.83
C PHE A 192 24.56 9.23 1.80
N SER A 193 25.17 10.12 2.59
CA SER A 193 26.63 10.24 2.69
C SER A 193 27.33 8.97 3.18
N LYS A 194 26.62 8.09 3.91
CA LYS A 194 27.15 6.80 4.39
C LYS A 194 27.21 5.74 3.29
N TYR A 195 26.39 5.90 2.25
CA TYR A 195 26.31 4.96 1.15
C TYR A 195 27.13 5.50 -0.02
N LYS A 196 28.09 4.71 -0.48
CA LYS A 196 28.84 5.06 -1.70
C LYS A 196 27.84 5.14 -2.86
N LYS A 197 27.91 6.22 -3.65
CA LYS A 197 27.27 6.23 -4.98
C LYS A 197 27.87 5.06 -5.76
N ALA A 198 27.02 4.13 -6.19
CA ALA A 198 27.41 3.04 -7.09
C ALA A 198 27.84 3.62 -8.44
#